data_AF-A0AAD9DSM7-F1
#
_entry.id   AF-A0AAD9DSM7-F1
#
_cell.length_a   1.000
_cell.length_b   1.000
_cell.length_c   1.000
_cell.angle_alpha   90.00
_cell.angle_beta   90.00
_cell.angle_gamma   90.00
#
_symmetry.space_group_name_H-M   'P 1'
#
loop_
_entity.id
_entity.type
_entity.pdbx_description
1 polymer ?
#
loop_
_entity_poly.entity_id
_entity_poly.type
_entity_poly.pdbx_seq_one_letter_code
_entity_poly.pdbx_strand_id
1 'polypeptide(L)'
;VSRRISACLTDIVYWMTAHNLKLNPSKTELLFIPDTPNPYHDLTVSFENSLVSPTKAAHSSFLTYEGFNLFFPRKLPRCLRSLVISKLDYCNSLLAGLPLRAIKPLQLVQNAAARLVFNLPKCTNVTPLLRSLHWLPVAARIRFKTLMHAYKSKNGPAPSYMRSMIKA
;
A
#
# COMPACT_ATOMS: atom_id res chain seq x y z
N VAL A 1 -15.26 -5.58 -21.72
CA VAL A 1 -14.23 -5.21 -20.72
C VAL A 1 -12.82 -5.52 -21.21
N SER A 2 -12.51 -6.76 -21.59
CA SER A 2 -11.20 -7.17 -22.16
C SER A 2 -10.68 -6.22 -23.26
N ARG A 3 -11.51 -5.86 -24.25
CA ARG A 3 -11.14 -4.93 -25.34
C ARG A 3 -10.78 -3.50 -24.87
N ARG A 4 -11.42 -3.00 -23.82
CA ARG A 4 -11.11 -1.68 -23.23
C ARG A 4 -9.81 -1.71 -22.42
N ILE A 5 -9.57 -2.83 -21.71
CA ILE A 5 -8.32 -3.06 -20.97
C ILE A 5 -7.15 -3.18 -21.95
N SER A 6 -7.32 -3.92 -23.04
CA SER A 6 -6.33 -4.05 -24.10
C SER A 6 -5.94 -2.69 -24.71
N ALA A 7 -6.92 -1.86 -25.09
CA ALA A 7 -6.66 -0.52 -25.60
C ALA A 7 -5.90 0.36 -24.59
N CYS A 8 -6.31 0.35 -23.32
CA CYS A 8 -5.62 1.07 -22.25
C CYS A 8 -4.17 0.60 -22.04
N LEU A 9 -3.91 -0.71 -22.12
CA LEU A 9 -2.56 -1.26 -22.04
C LEU A 9 -1.69 -0.78 -23.21
N THR A 10 -2.26 -0.71 -24.42
CA THR A 10 -1.57 -0.14 -25.59
C THR A 10 -1.20 1.32 -25.35
N ASP A 11 -2.11 2.13 -24.79
CA ASP A 11 -1.84 3.54 -24.47
C ASP A 11 -0.72 3.69 -23.42
N ILE A 12 -0.73 2.86 -22.38
CA ILE A 12 0.30 2.84 -21.33
C ILE A 12 1.66 2.47 -21.92
N VAL A 13 1.71 1.46 -22.80
CA VAL A 13 2.96 1.00 -23.44
C VAL A 13 3.52 2.05 -24.37
N TYR A 14 2.66 2.72 -25.13
CA TYR A 14 3.05 3.87 -25.95
C TYR A 14 3.66 4.99 -25.10
N TRP A 15 3.01 5.35 -23.98
CA TRP A 15 3.55 6.35 -23.07
C TRP A 15 4.88 5.92 -22.44
N MET A 16 5.01 4.66 -22.02
CA MET A 16 6.25 4.14 -21.41
C MET A 16 7.43 4.15 -22.39
N THR A 17 7.20 3.71 -23.63
CA THR A 17 8.25 3.70 -24.66
C THR A 17 8.71 5.12 -25.04
N ALA A 18 7.78 6.08 -25.09
CA ALA A 18 8.09 7.49 -25.27
C ALA A 18 8.92 8.11 -24.12
N HIS A 19 8.91 7.49 -22.93
CA HIS A 19 9.69 7.91 -21.75
C HIS A 19 10.82 6.93 -21.41
N ASN A 20 11.30 6.16 -22.40
CA ASN A 20 12.44 5.23 -22.28
C ASN A 20 12.24 4.12 -21.23
N LEU A 21 10.99 3.76 -20.93
CA LEU A 21 10.62 2.66 -20.04
C LEU A 21 10.11 1.47 -20.86
N LYS A 22 10.41 0.25 -20.41
CA LYS A 22 9.98 -0.99 -21.07
C LYS A 22 9.10 -1.80 -20.12
N LEU A 23 7.84 -2.02 -20.51
CA LEU A 23 6.95 -2.94 -19.83
C LEU A 23 7.42 -4.38 -20.09
N ASN A 24 7.45 -5.22 -19.06
CA ASN A 24 7.84 -6.62 -19.19
C ASN A 24 6.58 -7.52 -19.16
N PRO A 25 6.05 -7.94 -20.30
CA PRO A 25 4.80 -8.71 -20.35
C PRO A 25 4.91 -10.05 -19.61
N SER A 26 6.08 -10.69 -19.61
CA SER A 26 6.31 -11.96 -18.88
C SER A 26 6.22 -11.84 -17.35
N LYS A 27 6.30 -10.62 -16.81
CA LYS A 27 6.19 -10.35 -15.37
C LYS A 27 4.97 -9.48 -15.02
N THR A 28 4.16 -9.11 -16.01
CA THR A 28 3.04 -8.19 -15.80
C THR A 28 1.76 -8.99 -15.58
N GLU A 29 1.16 -8.85 -14.41
CA GLU A 29 -0.07 -9.52 -14.00
C GLU A 29 -1.20 -8.52 -13.83
N LEU A 30 -2.44 -8.90 -14.19
CA LEU A 30 -3.62 -8.05 -14.05
C LEU A 30 -4.30 -8.28 -12.69
N LEU A 31 -4.38 -7.23 -11.87
CA LEU A 31 -5.16 -7.20 -10.64
C LEU A 31 -6.59 -6.70 -10.94
N PHE A 32 -7.58 -7.58 -10.88
CA PHE A 32 -8.99 -7.23 -11.05
C PHE A 32 -9.69 -7.14 -9.69
N ILE A 33 -10.31 -6.00 -9.39
CA ILE A 33 -11.08 -5.77 -8.16
C ILE A 33 -12.56 -5.58 -8.57
N PRO A 34 -13.41 -6.61 -8.44
CA PRO A 34 -14.83 -6.47 -8.72
C PRO A 34 -15.56 -5.74 -7.58
N ASP A 35 -16.61 -5.00 -7.93
CA ASP A 35 -17.53 -4.34 -6.99
C ASP A 35 -18.61 -5.30 -6.45
N THR A 36 -18.76 -6.48 -7.07
CA THR A 36 -19.73 -7.51 -6.68
C THR A 36 -19.07 -8.88 -6.46
N PRO A 37 -19.60 -9.70 -5.54
CA PRO A 37 -18.97 -10.94 -5.08
C PRO A 37 -19.05 -12.12 -6.08
N ASN A 38 -19.36 -11.89 -7.36
CA ASN A 38 -19.37 -12.95 -8.37
C ASN A 38 -18.12 -12.84 -9.27
N PRO A 39 -17.06 -13.64 -9.04
CA PRO A 39 -15.73 -13.33 -9.54
C PRO A 39 -15.36 -14.04 -10.85
N TYR A 40 -16.29 -14.76 -11.49
CA TYR A 40 -15.96 -15.55 -12.69
C TYR A 40 -16.33 -14.80 -13.98
N HIS A 41 -15.48 -13.84 -14.34
CA HIS A 41 -15.32 -13.48 -15.74
C HIS A 41 -13.93 -13.92 -16.18
N ASP A 42 -13.88 -14.81 -17.17
CA ASP A 42 -12.65 -15.26 -17.80
C ASP A 42 -12.05 -14.09 -18.61
N LEU A 43 -11.31 -13.23 -17.91
CA LEU A 43 -10.70 -12.00 -18.42
C LEU A 43 -9.28 -12.30 -18.88
N THR A 44 -9.15 -13.21 -19.84
CA THR A 44 -7.90 -13.41 -20.58
C THR A 44 -7.75 -12.29 -21.60
N VAL A 45 -6.64 -11.54 -21.51
CA VAL A 45 -6.31 -10.44 -22.44
C VAL A 45 -5.06 -10.83 -23.20
N SER A 46 -5.12 -10.82 -24.53
CA SER A 46 -3.94 -11.00 -25.38
C SER A 46 -3.15 -9.69 -25.48
N PHE A 47 -1.87 -9.74 -25.15
CA PHE A 47 -0.95 -8.60 -25.22
C PHE A 47 0.39 -9.06 -25.79
N GLU A 48 0.81 -8.49 -26.93
CA GLU A 48 2.10 -8.75 -27.62
C GLU A 48 2.51 -10.24 -27.67
N ASN A 49 1.65 -11.08 -28.28
CA ASN A 49 1.80 -12.54 -28.41
C ASN A 49 1.82 -13.33 -27.08
N SER A 50 1.54 -12.70 -25.95
CA SER A 50 1.42 -13.34 -24.64
C SER A 50 0.00 -13.24 -24.10
N LEU A 51 -0.50 -14.32 -23.49
CA LEU A 51 -1.79 -14.35 -22.80
C LEU A 51 -1.59 -13.86 -21.36
N VAL A 52 -2.11 -12.69 -21.04
CA VAL A 52 -2.12 -12.17 -19.67
C VAL A 52 -3.42 -12.63 -19.01
N SER A 53 -3.28 -13.51 -18.02
CA SER A 53 -4.39 -14.03 -17.25
C SER A 53 -4.50 -13.33 -15.89
N PRO A 54 -5.70 -13.28 -15.29
CA PRO A 54 -5.87 -12.75 -13.95
C PRO A 54 -5.15 -13.62 -12.92
N THR A 55 -4.36 -13.01 -12.05
CA THR A 55 -3.62 -13.76 -11.02
C THR A 55 -4.55 -14.28 -9.93
N LYS A 56 -4.53 -15.60 -9.69
CA LYS A 56 -5.26 -16.26 -8.59
C LYS A 56 -4.79 -15.80 -7.20
N ALA A 57 -3.55 -15.32 -7.07
CA ALA A 57 -2.98 -14.86 -5.81
C ALA A 57 -3.56 -13.51 -5.31
N ALA A 58 -4.16 -12.73 -6.20
CA ALA A 58 -4.76 -11.43 -5.87
C ALA A 58 -5.97 -11.52 -4.92
N HIS A 59 -6.66 -12.67 -4.90
CA HIS A 59 -7.77 -12.91 -3.98
C HIS A 59 -7.35 -12.88 -2.50
N SER A 60 -6.04 -12.98 -2.22
CA SER A 60 -5.50 -12.95 -0.85
C SER A 60 -5.09 -11.55 -0.36
N SER A 61 -4.95 -10.56 -1.24
CA SER A 61 -4.35 -9.27 -0.85
C SER A 61 -5.34 -8.17 -0.52
N PHE A 62 -6.62 -8.30 -0.90
CA PHE A 62 -7.62 -7.24 -0.65
C PHE A 62 -9.05 -7.72 -0.32
N LEU A 63 -9.38 -9.01 -0.44
CA LEU A 63 -10.76 -9.51 -0.25
C LEU A 63 -11.01 -10.27 1.06
N THR A 64 -10.09 -10.27 2.01
CA THR A 64 -10.29 -10.91 3.31
C THR A 64 -10.44 -9.88 4.44
N TYR A 65 -11.27 -8.85 4.27
CA TYR A 65 -11.60 -7.96 5.40
C TYR A 65 -12.60 -8.60 6.38
N GLU A 66 -13.42 -9.56 5.95
CA GLU A 66 -14.26 -10.39 6.84
C GLU A 66 -13.69 -11.80 7.06
N GLY A 67 -13.04 -12.41 6.06
CA GLY A 67 -12.50 -13.78 6.17
C GLY A 67 -11.29 -13.93 7.10
N PHE A 68 -10.48 -12.88 7.31
CA PHE A 68 -9.33 -12.94 8.23
C PHE A 68 -9.77 -13.18 9.69
N ASN A 69 -10.95 -12.70 10.08
CA ASN A 69 -11.47 -12.88 11.43
C ASN A 69 -11.83 -14.34 11.76
N LEU A 70 -12.11 -15.17 10.74
CA LEU A 70 -12.61 -16.53 10.94
C LEU A 70 -11.52 -17.62 11.02
N PHE A 71 -10.30 -17.38 10.54
CA PHE A 71 -9.34 -18.47 10.33
C PHE A 71 -8.15 -18.53 11.32
N PHE A 72 -7.74 -17.43 11.98
CA PHE A 72 -6.57 -17.46 12.90
C PHE A 72 -6.66 -16.51 14.12
N PRO A 73 -7.53 -16.77 15.11
CA PRO A 73 -7.74 -15.86 16.25
C PRO A 73 -6.49 -15.62 17.12
N ARG A 74 -5.50 -16.53 17.14
CA ARG A 74 -4.33 -16.46 18.03
C ARG A 74 -3.05 -15.88 17.42
N LYS A 75 -2.94 -15.81 16.09
CA LYS A 75 -1.76 -15.26 15.37
C LYS A 75 -2.08 -13.99 14.54
N LEU A 76 -3.35 -13.69 14.30
CA LEU A 76 -3.82 -12.50 13.58
C LEU A 76 -3.17 -11.18 14.02
N PRO A 77 -3.10 -10.86 15.33
CA PRO A 77 -2.64 -9.55 15.79
C PRO A 77 -1.20 -9.25 15.39
N ARG A 78 -0.33 -10.27 15.39
CA ARG A 78 1.09 -10.12 15.05
C ARG A 78 1.30 -9.93 13.56
N CYS A 79 0.67 -10.77 12.74
CA CYS A 79 0.79 -10.68 11.28
C CYS A 79 0.14 -9.40 10.74
N LEU A 80 -1.05 -9.05 11.25
CA LEU A 80 -1.75 -7.84 10.85
C LEU A 80 -1.00 -6.58 11.28
N ARG A 81 -0.45 -6.56 12.50
CA ARG A 81 0.42 -5.47 12.96
C ARG A 81 1.66 -5.34 12.07
N SER A 82 2.32 -6.42 11.72
CA SER A 82 3.47 -6.39 10.80
C SER A 82 3.08 -5.86 9.41
N LEU A 83 1.98 -6.36 8.84
CA LEU A 83 1.53 -6.01 7.49
C LEU A 83 1.06 -4.56 7.38
N VAL A 84 0.18 -4.12 8.28
CA VAL A 84 -0.38 -2.76 8.26
C VAL A 84 0.72 -1.73 8.51
N ILE A 85 1.61 -2.00 9.47
CA ILE A 85 2.69 -1.08 9.84
C ILE A 85 3.75 -1.01 8.74
N SER A 86 4.16 -2.15 8.16
CA SER A 86 5.12 -2.14 7.06
C SER A 86 4.61 -1.40 5.83
N LYS A 87 3.30 -1.50 5.52
CA LYS A 87 2.69 -0.73 4.43
C LYS A 87 2.52 0.75 4.76
N LEU A 88 2.14 1.09 6.00
CA LEU A 88 2.06 2.49 6.45
C LEU A 88 3.43 3.17 6.53
N ASP A 89 4.49 2.40 6.82
CA ASP A 89 5.85 2.92 6.94
C ASP A 89 6.64 2.89 5.63
N TYR A 90 6.09 2.28 4.58
CA TYR A 90 6.69 2.29 3.24
C TYR A 90 6.57 3.69 2.63
N CYS A 91 7.72 4.32 2.36
CA CYS A 91 7.82 5.64 1.72
C CYS A 91 7.04 6.78 2.41
N ASN A 92 6.70 6.63 3.69
CA ASN A 92 5.96 7.64 4.44
C ASN A 92 6.69 8.99 4.57
N SER A 93 8.02 9.03 4.43
CA SER A 93 8.78 10.29 4.35
C SER A 93 8.41 11.16 3.15
N LEU A 94 7.93 10.57 2.04
CA LEU A 94 7.48 11.32 0.85
C LEU A 94 6.17 12.08 1.09
N LEU A 95 5.41 11.69 2.12
CA LEU A 95 4.16 12.34 2.49
C LEU A 95 4.39 13.60 3.34
N ALA A 96 5.65 13.92 3.68
CA ALA A 96 6.00 15.11 4.43
C ALA A 96 5.66 16.37 3.62
N GLY A 97 4.97 17.32 4.26
CA GLY A 97 4.54 18.58 3.62
C GLY A 97 3.18 18.51 2.92
N LEU A 98 2.56 17.32 2.80
CA LEU A 98 1.21 17.21 2.23
C LEU A 98 0.13 17.76 3.18
N PRO A 99 -0.98 18.28 2.63
CA PRO A 99 -2.10 18.72 3.45
C PRO A 99 -2.72 17.54 4.22
N LEU A 100 -3.22 17.81 5.43
CA LEU A 100 -3.83 16.79 6.30
C LEU A 100 -4.97 16.01 5.64
N ARG A 101 -5.61 16.58 4.62
CA ARG A 101 -6.65 15.92 3.81
C ARG A 101 -6.12 14.67 3.11
N ALA A 102 -4.89 14.71 2.60
CA ALA A 102 -4.25 13.56 1.94
C ALA A 102 -3.78 12.49 2.95
N ILE A 103 -3.51 12.90 4.20
CA ILE A 103 -3.06 12.02 5.28
C ILE A 103 -4.25 11.35 6.00
N LYS A 104 -5.42 11.99 6.01
CA LYS A 104 -6.62 11.52 6.71
C LYS A 104 -7.04 10.08 6.34
N PRO A 105 -7.04 9.65 5.06
CA PRO A 105 -7.36 8.27 4.71
C PRO A 105 -6.43 7.25 5.36
N LEU A 106 -5.13 7.55 5.44
CA LEU A 106 -4.14 6.67 6.08
C LEU A 106 -4.41 6.53 7.58
N GLN A 107 -4.81 7.62 8.24
CA GLN A 107 -5.21 7.57 9.65
C GLN A 107 -6.46 6.70 9.84
N LEU A 108 -7.42 6.75 8.91
CA LEU A 108 -8.61 5.89 8.96
C LEU A 108 -8.25 4.41 8.82
N VAL A 109 -7.32 4.06 7.92
CA VAL A 109 -6.81 2.69 7.78
C VAL A 109 -6.12 2.22 9.06
N GLN A 110 -5.26 3.06 9.65
CA GLN A 110 -4.63 2.74 10.93
C GLN A 110 -5.65 2.53 12.05
N ASN A 111 -6.67 3.38 12.11
CA ASN A 111 -7.74 3.31 13.10
C ASN A 111 -8.58 2.04 12.94
N ALA A 112 -8.90 1.66 11.70
CA ALA A 112 -9.62 0.43 11.39
C ALA A 112 -8.79 -0.81 11.77
N ALA A 113 -7.49 -0.81 11.45
CA ALA A 113 -6.60 -1.89 11.83
C ALA A 113 -6.48 -2.04 13.36
N ALA A 114 -6.38 -0.93 14.10
CA ALA A 114 -6.34 -0.99 15.56
C ALA A 114 -7.62 -1.61 16.13
N ARG A 115 -8.79 -1.26 15.61
CA ARG A 115 -10.07 -1.87 16.00
C ARG A 115 -10.14 -3.35 15.67
N LEU A 116 -9.62 -3.75 14.51
CA LEU A 116 -9.60 -5.14 14.10
C LEU A 116 -8.70 -5.99 15.00
N VAL A 117 -7.54 -5.47 15.43
CA VAL A 117 -6.65 -6.17 16.37
C VAL A 117 -7.34 -6.48 17.70
N PHE A 118 -8.18 -5.56 18.20
CA PHE A 118 -8.93 -5.74 19.45
C PHE A 118 -10.34 -6.30 19.26
N ASN A 119 -10.74 -6.60 18.01
CA ASN A 119 -12.10 -7.00 17.64
C ASN A 119 -13.20 -6.06 18.19
N LEU A 120 -13.02 -4.75 18.02
CA LEU A 120 -13.91 -3.72 18.57
C LEU A 120 -14.84 -3.10 17.51
N PRO A 121 -16.02 -2.60 17.91
CA PRO A 121 -16.95 -1.90 17.02
C PRO A 121 -16.35 -0.70 16.28
N LYS A 122 -16.95 -0.33 15.14
CA LYS A 122 -16.50 0.79 14.27
C LYS A 122 -16.45 2.15 14.98
N CYS A 123 -17.29 2.38 15.99
CA CYS A 123 -17.39 3.66 16.68
C CYS A 123 -16.51 3.75 17.94
N THR A 124 -15.73 2.71 18.26
CA THR A 124 -14.92 2.70 19.47
C THR A 124 -13.79 3.73 19.38
N ASN A 125 -13.49 4.36 20.53
CA ASN A 125 -12.40 5.31 20.68
C ASN A 125 -11.07 4.61 20.37
N VAL A 126 -10.34 5.11 19.39
CA VAL A 126 -9.10 4.52 18.89
C VAL A 126 -7.86 4.99 19.68
N THR A 127 -7.92 6.15 20.32
CA THR A 127 -6.80 6.72 21.08
C THR A 127 -6.24 5.79 22.17
N PRO A 128 -7.06 5.07 22.99
CA PRO A 128 -6.53 4.08 23.93
C PRO A 128 -5.96 2.83 23.22
N LEU A 129 -6.52 2.45 22.07
CA LEU A 129 -6.07 1.30 21.28
C LEU A 129 -4.67 1.55 20.71
N LEU A 130 -4.44 2.74 20.15
CA LEU A 130 -3.13 3.13 19.63
C LEU A 130 -2.08 3.15 20.73
N ARG A 131 -2.41 3.62 21.94
CA ARG A 131 -1.52 3.57 23.10
C ARG A 131 -1.17 2.15 23.51
N SER A 132 -2.17 1.27 23.63
CA SER A 132 -1.95 -0.15 23.94
C SER A 132 -1.06 -0.83 22.89
N LEU A 133 -1.27 -0.52 21.61
CA LEU A 133 -0.47 -1.05 20.49
C LEU A 133 0.89 -0.35 20.31
N HIS A 134 1.19 0.69 21.08
CA HIS A 134 2.37 1.54 20.89
C HIS A 134 2.46 2.11 19.46
N TRP A 135 1.32 2.45 18.87
CA TRP A 135 1.24 3.00 17.52
C TRP A 135 1.14 4.52 17.57
N LEU A 136 2.12 5.20 16.97
CA LEU A 136 2.04 6.63 16.69
C LEU A 136 0.99 6.92 15.61
N PRO A 137 0.22 8.02 15.71
CA PRO A 137 -0.61 8.52 14.60
C PRO A 137 0.20 8.71 13.32
N VAL A 138 -0.43 8.53 12.16
CA VAL A 138 0.25 8.56 10.85
C VAL A 138 1.03 9.87 10.64
N ALA A 139 0.44 11.01 10.98
CA ALA A 139 1.12 12.31 10.87
C ALA A 139 2.41 12.38 11.71
N ALA A 140 2.40 11.80 12.92
CA ALA A 140 3.58 11.77 13.79
C ALA A 140 4.65 10.82 13.23
N ARG A 141 4.25 9.69 12.64
CA ARG A 141 5.17 8.75 11.97
C ARG A 141 5.91 9.39 10.80
N ILE A 142 5.17 10.10 9.94
CA ILE A 142 5.75 10.82 8.80
C ILE A 142 6.81 11.80 9.29
N ARG A 143 6.47 12.64 10.28
CA ARG A 143 7.41 13.61 10.86
C ARG A 143 8.64 12.93 11.46
N PHE A 144 8.44 11.89 12.28
CA PHE A 144 9.53 11.16 12.90
C PHE A 144 10.47 10.54 11.86
N LYS A 145 9.94 9.91 10.81
CA LYS A 145 10.75 9.29 9.75
C LYS A 145 11.56 10.34 8.99
N THR A 146 10.95 11.46 8.62
CA THR A 146 11.63 12.55 7.92
C THR A 146 12.75 13.13 8.77
N LEU A 147 12.50 13.39 10.05
CA LEU A 147 13.54 13.87 10.99
C LEU A 147 14.66 12.84 11.16
N MET A 148 14.33 11.55 11.25
CA MET A 148 15.33 10.48 11.33
C MET A 148 16.21 10.44 10.08
N HIS A 149 15.62 10.58 8.88
CA HIS A 149 16.39 10.67 7.63
C HIS A 149 17.30 11.91 7.61
N ALA A 150 16.79 13.08 8.00
CA ALA A 150 17.60 14.29 8.07
C ALA A 150 18.77 14.15 9.06
N TYR A 151 18.52 13.59 10.25
CA TYR A 151 19.57 13.31 11.25
C TYR A 151 20.64 12.35 10.71
N LYS A 152 20.22 11.24 10.10
CA LYS A 152 21.15 10.27 9.48
C LYS A 152 21.94 10.88 8.32
N SER A 153 21.32 11.79 7.58
CA SER A 153 21.99 12.51 6.50
C SER A 153 23.04 13.50 6.99
N LYS A 154 22.80 14.12 8.14
CA LYS A 154 23.75 15.03 8.81
C LYS A 154 24.89 14.28 9.51
N ASN A 155 24.57 13.26 10.31
CA ASN A 155 25.50 12.63 11.27
C ASN A 155 25.96 11.22 10.87
N GLY A 156 25.30 10.57 9.91
CA GLY A 156 25.59 9.21 9.47
C GLY A 156 26.34 9.14 8.12
N PRO A 157 26.67 7.92 7.66
CA PRO A 157 27.24 7.67 6.34
C PRO A 157 26.16 7.79 5.27
N ALA A 158 25.60 8.98 5.09
CA ALA A 158 24.68 9.25 4.01
C ALA A 158 25.43 9.57 2.71
N PRO A 159 24.80 9.30 1.56
CA PRO A 159 25.35 9.67 0.27
C PRO A 159 25.70 11.16 0.20
N SER A 160 26.78 11.48 -0.53
CA SER A 160 27.30 12.85 -0.68
C SER A 160 26.22 13.85 -1.11
N TYR A 161 25.32 13.44 -2.02
CA TYR A 161 24.21 14.27 -2.51
C TYR A 161 23.18 14.64 -1.42
N MET A 162 22.92 13.77 -0.44
CA MET A 162 22.00 14.10 0.66
C MET A 162 22.67 15.02 1.68
N ARG A 163 23.97 14.81 1.92
CA ARG A 163 24.74 15.63 2.85
C ARG A 163 24.93 17.05 2.32
N SER A 164 25.10 17.23 1.00
CA SER A 164 25.20 18.55 0.38
C SER A 164 23.88 19.32 0.44
N MET A 165 22.72 18.66 0.30
CA MET A 165 21.40 19.31 0.43
C MET A 165 21.06 19.83 1.84
N ILE A 166 21.69 19.28 2.89
CA ILE A 166 21.43 19.67 4.29
C ILE A 166 22.39 20.78 4.78
N LYS A 167 23.52 20.96 4.10
CA LYS A 167 24.43 22.09 4.34
C LYS A 167 23.86 23.31 3.61
N ALA A 168 22.91 23.99 4.26
CA ALA A 168 22.51 25.36 3.93
C ALA A 168 23.20 26.33 4.90
#